data_AF-A0A8T6LP66-F1
#
_entry.id   AF-A0A8T6LP66-F1
#
_cell.length_a   1.000
_cell.length_b   1.000
_cell.length_c   1.000
_cell.angle_alpha   90.00
_cell.angle_beta   90.00
_cell.angle_gamma   90.00
#
_symmetry.space_group_name_H-M   'P 1'
#
loop_
_entity.id
_entity.type
_entity.pdbx_description
1 polymer ?
#
loop_
_entity_poly.entity_id
_entity_poly.type
_entity_poly.pdbx_seq_one_letter_code
_entity_poly.pdbx_strand_id
1 'polypeptide(L)'
;MVGELPASAMVMSDTTGSAAAAPGKQRVKAAPSVRALARELGVDLTRIEGSGPGGRITPKDVAAAAKAARDSAPSSPASGDMSPTPASATDEKLSGPRRAMFHSMTASHTEVALCTVMDDADIHDWESPRDFTPRLIRAMVAGVRAEPRLNGTFSAETGVLSMSEDVHMGLAMETPHGLIVATIFNAGKLSLDELRDEVARLKKAGADRTLKPGEVRGYTVTLSNIAGGSSRYATPLMVPPTVGILGSGAAREEVVAVNGEIAIRRVLPLSLTFDHRCVAGADASRFLGAVVADLTLAS
;
A
#
# COMPACT_ATOMS: atom_id res chain seq x y z
N MET A 1 19.92 -8.25 -9.86
CA MET A 1 20.31 -7.71 -11.17
C MET A 1 19.70 -6.32 -11.25
N VAL A 2 20.48 -5.30 -10.94
CA VAL A 2 20.06 -3.89 -11.01
C VAL A 2 20.26 -3.49 -12.48
N GLY A 3 19.16 -3.32 -13.22
CA GLY A 3 19.21 -2.86 -14.61
C GLY A 3 19.55 -1.37 -14.66
N GLU A 4 20.47 -0.98 -15.53
CA GLU A 4 20.77 0.43 -15.78
C GLU A 4 19.54 1.14 -16.35
N LEU A 5 19.04 2.13 -15.62
CA LEU A 5 18.05 3.08 -16.11
C LEU A 5 18.78 4.16 -16.93
N PRO A 6 18.38 4.45 -18.19
CA PRO A 6 18.90 5.63 -18.87
C PRO A 6 18.22 6.88 -18.28
N ALA A 7 18.92 7.58 -17.40
CA ALA A 7 18.47 8.86 -16.83
C ALA A 7 19.20 10.03 -17.52
N SER A 8 18.42 10.96 -18.07
CA SER A 8 18.90 12.25 -18.58
C SER A 8 19.69 13.00 -17.51
N ALA A 9 20.91 13.41 -17.88
CA ALA A 9 21.84 14.10 -17.00
C ALA A 9 21.42 15.55 -16.74
N MET A 10 21.20 15.91 -15.48
CA MET A 10 21.42 17.28 -15.00
C MET A 10 21.92 17.24 -13.56
N VAL A 11 23.16 17.70 -13.36
CA VAL A 11 23.85 17.75 -12.07
C VAL A 11 23.53 19.09 -11.40
N MET A 12 23.12 19.07 -10.13
CA MET A 12 23.11 20.26 -9.26
C MET A 12 24.08 20.03 -8.09
N SER A 13 25.00 20.97 -7.90
CA SER A 13 25.99 20.97 -6.82
C SER A 13 25.42 21.59 -5.54
N ASP A 14 25.62 20.90 -4.43
CA ASP A 14 25.21 21.31 -3.08
C ASP A 14 26.31 22.16 -2.42
N THR A 15 25.93 23.21 -1.67
CA THR A 15 26.87 24.04 -0.90
C THR A 15 26.52 23.98 0.58
N THR A 16 27.39 23.33 1.36
CA THR A 16 27.30 23.20 2.81
C THR A 16 27.76 24.46 3.55
N GLY A 17 26.92 25.01 4.43
CA GLY A 17 27.28 26.08 5.37
C GLY A 17 27.43 25.58 6.81
N SER A 18 28.63 25.74 7.38
CA SER A 18 29.05 25.32 8.72
C SER A 18 28.56 26.27 9.84
N ALA A 19 28.18 25.70 10.98
CA ALA A 19 27.74 26.40 12.20
C ALA A 19 28.91 26.85 13.10
N ALA A 20 28.71 27.92 13.87
CA ALA A 20 29.62 28.43 14.91
C ALA A 20 28.96 28.47 16.30
N ALA A 21 29.75 28.15 17.34
CA ALA A 21 29.33 27.94 18.73
C ALA A 21 29.45 29.19 19.63
N ALA A 22 28.64 29.22 20.71
CA ALA A 22 28.58 30.29 21.73
C ALA A 22 29.40 29.97 23.01
N PRO A 23 29.79 30.98 23.84
CA PRO A 23 30.72 30.78 24.96
C PRO A 23 30.08 30.71 26.37
N GLY A 24 30.76 29.99 27.28
CA GLY A 24 30.87 30.26 28.73
C GLY A 24 29.82 29.69 29.70
N LYS A 25 30.05 28.51 30.31
CA LYS A 25 29.29 28.02 31.50
C LYS A 25 30.20 27.76 32.72
N GLN A 26 29.76 28.26 33.87
CA GLN A 26 30.30 28.04 35.21
C GLN A 26 30.61 26.55 35.47
N ARG A 27 31.82 26.22 35.95
CA ARG A 27 32.22 24.83 36.23
C ARG A 27 31.46 24.28 37.44
N VAL A 28 30.36 23.59 37.16
CA VAL A 28 29.63 22.74 38.12
C VAL A 28 30.61 21.76 38.78
N LYS A 29 30.64 21.70 40.11
CA LYS A 29 31.50 20.77 40.87
C LYS A 29 30.75 19.46 41.13
N ALA A 30 30.81 18.53 40.19
CA ALA A 30 30.17 17.21 40.27
C ALA A 30 31.07 16.10 39.69
N ALA A 31 31.06 14.91 40.31
CA ALA A 31 31.79 13.73 39.84
C ALA A 31 31.21 13.19 38.51
N PRO A 32 31.98 12.48 37.67
CA PRO A 32 31.50 11.97 36.38
C PRO A 32 30.23 11.12 36.47
N SER A 33 30.12 10.26 37.50
CA SER A 33 28.95 9.43 37.78
C SER A 33 27.69 10.25 38.09
N VAL A 34 27.84 11.38 38.79
CA VAL A 34 26.74 12.30 39.12
C VAL A 34 26.24 13.03 37.86
N ARG A 35 27.15 13.35 36.93
CA ARG A 35 26.77 13.95 35.63
C ARG A 35 26.07 12.97 34.70
N ALA A 36 26.45 11.70 34.74
CA ALA A 36 25.77 10.64 34.00
C ALA A 36 24.34 10.47 34.55
N LEU A 37 24.19 10.36 35.87
CA LEU A 37 22.89 10.23 36.53
C LEU A 37 21.97 11.44 36.26
N ALA A 38 22.51 12.66 36.28
CA ALA A 38 21.73 13.86 36.00
C ALA A 38 21.25 13.90 34.54
N ARG A 39 22.05 13.42 33.59
CA ARG A 39 21.65 13.32 32.18
C ARG A 39 20.56 12.28 31.97
N GLU A 40 20.69 11.14 32.63
CA GLU A 40 19.71 10.05 32.60
C GLU A 40 18.35 10.50 33.18
N LEU A 41 18.39 11.29 34.25
CA LEU A 41 17.18 11.79 34.92
C LEU A 41 16.68 13.14 34.40
N GLY A 42 17.31 13.72 33.37
CA GLY A 42 16.91 15.00 32.78
C GLY A 42 17.09 16.21 33.70
N VAL A 43 18.01 16.14 34.67
CA VAL A 43 18.20 17.12 35.73
C VAL A 43 19.32 18.10 35.40
N ASP A 44 19.05 19.41 35.45
CA ASP A 44 20.06 20.46 35.26
C ASP A 44 20.86 20.71 36.54
N LEU A 45 22.11 20.24 36.53
CA LEU A 45 23.05 20.39 37.65
C LEU A 45 23.42 21.85 37.98
N THR A 46 23.18 22.82 37.09
CA THR A 46 23.45 24.23 37.38
C THR A 46 22.45 24.84 38.36
N ARG A 47 21.32 24.15 38.57
CA ARG A 47 20.21 24.58 39.44
C ARG A 47 20.17 23.85 40.77
N ILE A 48 21.18 23.05 41.06
CA ILE A 48 21.27 22.23 42.28
C ILE A 48 22.39 22.75 43.16
N GLU A 49 22.05 23.07 44.40
CA GLU A 49 23.03 23.30 45.44
C GLU A 49 23.52 21.95 46.00
N GLY A 50 24.83 21.70 45.90
CA GLY A 50 25.42 20.42 46.27
C GLY A 50 25.64 20.29 47.78
N SER A 51 25.18 19.19 48.38
CA SER A 51 25.29 18.94 49.82
C SER A 51 26.63 18.32 50.26
N GLY A 52 27.51 17.98 49.32
CA GLY A 52 28.80 17.35 49.59
C GLY A 52 29.91 18.33 50.01
N PRO A 53 31.05 17.83 50.55
CA PRO A 53 32.16 18.66 51.01
C PRO A 53 32.65 19.65 49.93
N GLY A 54 32.67 20.94 50.25
CA GLY A 54 33.05 22.01 49.33
C GLY A 54 31.99 22.38 48.28
N GLY A 55 30.71 22.11 48.57
CA GLY A 55 29.57 22.41 47.68
C GLY A 55 29.48 21.48 46.48
N ARG A 56 29.94 20.23 46.64
CA ARG A 56 29.95 19.22 45.56
C ARG A 56 28.57 18.57 45.46
N ILE A 57 28.05 18.47 44.24
CA ILE A 57 26.78 17.79 43.99
C ILE A 57 26.98 16.28 44.10
N THR A 58 26.14 15.64 44.91
CA THR A 58 26.15 14.20 45.17
C THR A 58 25.03 13.49 44.40
N PRO A 59 25.08 12.14 44.25
CA PRO A 59 23.98 11.39 43.63
C PRO A 59 22.63 11.60 44.33
N LYS A 60 22.64 11.81 45.66
CA LYS A 60 21.42 12.07 46.45
C LYS A 60 20.77 13.39 46.07
N ASP A 61 21.56 14.43 45.79
CA ASP A 61 21.05 15.74 45.39
C ASP A 61 20.36 15.66 44.01
N VAL A 62 20.92 14.89 43.08
CA VAL A 62 20.32 14.65 41.75
C VAL A 62 19.04 13.83 41.85
N ALA A 63 19.02 12.79 42.68
CA ALA A 63 17.82 11.98 42.90
C ALA A 63 16.70 12.78 43.59
N ALA A 64 17.06 13.63 44.56
CA ALA A 64 16.11 14.51 45.24
C ALA A 64 15.54 15.57 44.28
N ALA A 65 16.38 16.16 43.43
CA ALA A 65 15.93 17.12 42.41
C ALA A 65 15.04 16.44 41.34
N ALA A 66 15.37 15.22 40.91
CA ALA A 66 14.54 14.44 40.00
C ALA A 66 13.17 14.10 40.62
N LYS A 67 13.16 13.74 41.91
CA LYS A 67 11.92 13.47 42.64
C LYS A 67 11.08 14.74 42.82
N ALA A 68 11.70 15.84 43.23
CA ALA A 68 11.02 17.12 43.35
C ALA A 68 10.45 17.59 42.01
N ALA A 69 11.15 17.43 40.89
CA ALA A 69 10.64 17.75 39.57
C ALA A 69 9.43 16.89 39.16
N ARG A 70 9.36 15.62 39.59
CA ARG A 70 8.20 14.74 39.39
C ARG A 70 7.03 15.11 40.30
N ASP A 71 7.30 15.46 41.55
CA ASP A 71 6.27 15.81 42.54
C ASP A 71 5.73 17.25 42.34
N SER A 72 6.51 18.12 41.67
CA SER A 72 6.14 19.50 41.31
C SER A 72 5.55 19.62 39.90
N ALA A 73 5.52 18.52 39.14
CA ALA A 73 4.82 18.54 37.86
C ALA A 73 3.32 18.68 38.17
N PRO A 74 2.65 19.76 37.75
CA PRO A 74 1.19 19.76 37.76
C PRO A 74 0.78 18.51 37.01
N SER A 75 -0.16 17.74 37.58
CA SER A 75 -0.82 16.66 36.86
C SER A 75 -1.26 17.23 35.52
N SER A 76 -0.50 16.91 34.47
CA SER A 76 -0.92 17.23 33.13
C SER A 76 -2.31 16.62 33.01
N PRO A 77 -3.31 17.36 32.49
CA PRO A 77 -4.56 16.71 32.14
C PRO A 77 -4.15 15.48 31.34
N ALA A 78 -4.66 14.30 31.75
CA ALA A 78 -4.51 13.06 31.00
C ALA A 78 -4.49 13.44 29.55
N SER A 79 -3.41 13.12 28.82
CA SER A 79 -3.24 13.47 27.42
C SER A 79 -4.57 13.18 26.74
N GLY A 80 -5.36 14.25 26.59
CA GLY A 80 -6.63 14.16 25.92
C GLY A 80 -6.22 13.64 24.57
N ASP A 81 -6.90 12.58 24.13
CA ASP A 81 -6.87 12.21 22.74
C ASP A 81 -7.08 13.50 21.94
N MET A 82 -5.97 14.08 21.46
CA MET A 82 -5.93 15.28 20.63
C MET A 82 -6.28 14.89 19.20
N SER A 83 -7.15 13.89 19.04
CA SER A 83 -7.88 13.72 17.80
C SER A 83 -8.77 14.96 17.67
N PRO A 84 -8.63 15.74 16.59
CA PRO A 84 -9.50 16.87 16.35
C PRO A 84 -10.92 16.34 16.16
N THR A 85 -11.72 16.33 17.23
CA THR A 85 -13.14 15.99 17.12
C THR A 85 -13.81 17.15 16.37
N PRO A 86 -14.39 16.93 15.17
CA PRO A 86 -15.10 17.97 14.47
C PRO A 86 -16.16 18.59 15.38
N ALA A 87 -16.27 19.93 15.38
CA ALA A 87 -17.22 20.67 16.24
C ALA A 87 -18.70 20.30 15.99
N SER A 88 -18.97 19.52 14.94
CA SER A 88 -20.23 18.83 14.68
C SER A 88 -19.92 17.48 14.04
N ALA A 89 -19.51 16.50 14.85
CA ALA A 89 -19.34 15.12 14.40
C ALA A 89 -20.64 14.36 14.55
N THR A 90 -21.10 13.70 13.48
CA THR A 90 -22.15 12.69 13.53
C THR A 90 -21.50 11.31 13.51
N ASP A 91 -21.69 10.55 14.59
CA ASP A 91 -21.15 9.20 14.68
C ASP A 91 -22.01 8.24 13.85
N GLU A 92 -21.41 7.62 12.83
CA GLU A 92 -22.02 6.51 12.08
C GLU A 92 -21.34 5.19 12.47
N LYS A 93 -22.11 4.25 13.03
CA LYS A 93 -21.63 2.88 13.23
C LYS A 93 -21.67 2.13 11.89
N LEU A 94 -20.50 1.74 11.39
CA LEU A 94 -20.40 0.91 10.18
C LEU A 94 -21.14 -0.43 10.39
N SER A 95 -21.95 -0.80 9.39
CA SER A 95 -22.73 -2.04 9.41
C SER A 95 -22.69 -2.75 8.05
N GLY A 96 -23.12 -4.01 8.02
CA GLY A 96 -23.23 -4.80 6.80
C GLY A 96 -21.93 -4.82 5.95
N PRO A 97 -22.03 -4.57 4.63
CA PRO A 97 -20.88 -4.54 3.72
C PRO A 97 -19.78 -3.53 4.10
N ARG A 98 -20.13 -2.36 4.65
CA ARG A 98 -19.12 -1.36 5.09
C ARG A 98 -18.28 -1.88 6.25
N ARG A 99 -18.89 -2.61 7.18
CA ARG A 99 -18.15 -3.27 8.28
C ARG A 99 -17.27 -4.41 7.77
N ALA A 100 -17.74 -5.19 6.80
CA ALA A 100 -16.92 -6.23 6.17
C ALA A 100 -15.69 -5.61 5.46
N MET A 101 -15.90 -4.53 4.70
CA MET A 101 -14.82 -3.76 4.07
C MET A 101 -13.82 -3.24 5.09
N PHE A 102 -14.29 -2.67 6.20
CA PHE A 102 -13.43 -2.23 7.30
C PHE A 102 -12.47 -3.34 7.74
N HIS A 103 -13.00 -4.54 8.06
CA HIS A 103 -12.16 -5.67 8.47
C HIS A 103 -11.18 -6.12 7.39
N SER A 104 -11.64 -6.25 6.13
CA SER A 104 -10.79 -6.65 5.02
C SER A 104 -9.65 -5.66 4.75
N MET A 105 -9.93 -4.36 4.82
CA MET A 105 -8.93 -3.31 4.60
C MET A 105 -7.97 -3.19 5.78
N THR A 106 -8.44 -3.38 7.01
CA THR A 106 -7.55 -3.52 8.18
C THR A 106 -6.59 -4.69 7.96
N ALA A 107 -7.10 -5.89 7.62
CA ALA A 107 -6.26 -7.06 7.38
C ALA A 107 -5.25 -6.83 6.24
N SER A 108 -5.69 -6.26 5.11
CA SER A 108 -4.79 -5.89 4.01
C SER A 108 -3.64 -5.00 4.48
N HIS A 109 -3.95 -3.95 5.23
CA HIS A 109 -2.96 -2.98 5.70
C HIS A 109 -2.01 -3.56 6.76
N THR A 110 -2.50 -4.40 7.67
CA THR A 110 -1.69 -4.90 8.79
C THR A 110 -0.94 -6.17 8.47
N GLU A 111 -1.45 -6.98 7.54
CA GLU A 111 -0.92 -8.31 7.28
C GLU A 111 -0.09 -8.38 6.01
N VAL A 112 -0.07 -7.36 5.13
CA VAL A 112 0.60 -7.41 3.82
C VAL A 112 1.65 -6.30 3.70
N ALA A 113 2.84 -6.63 3.19
CA ALA A 113 3.82 -5.62 2.80
C ALA A 113 3.53 -5.14 1.37
N LEU A 114 2.55 -4.25 1.23
CA LEU A 114 2.05 -3.81 -0.08
C LEU A 114 3.14 -3.04 -0.85
N CYS A 115 3.34 -3.42 -2.10
CA CYS A 115 4.12 -2.67 -3.08
C CYS A 115 3.32 -2.59 -4.40
N THR A 116 3.32 -1.43 -5.05
CA THR A 116 2.63 -1.23 -6.32
C THR A 116 3.62 -0.82 -7.40
N VAL A 117 3.52 -1.46 -8.56
CA VAL A 117 4.14 -1.02 -9.81
C VAL A 117 3.05 -0.61 -10.79
N MET A 118 3.33 0.38 -11.62
CA MET A 118 2.36 0.97 -12.54
C MET A 118 2.96 1.00 -13.94
N ASP A 119 2.10 0.83 -14.93
CA ASP A 119 2.45 0.97 -16.35
C ASP A 119 1.20 1.34 -17.15
N ASP A 120 1.40 1.69 -18.42
CA ASP A 120 0.36 2.11 -19.35
C ASP A 120 0.32 1.09 -20.53
N ALA A 121 -0.85 0.57 -20.87
CA ALA A 121 -1.04 -0.31 -22.03
C ALA A 121 -1.68 0.45 -23.20
N ASP A 122 -1.07 0.40 -24.38
CA ASP A 122 -1.68 0.93 -25.60
C ASP A 122 -2.77 -0.02 -26.10
N ILE A 123 -4.02 0.44 -26.03
CA ILE A 123 -5.22 -0.30 -26.46
C ILE A 123 -5.91 0.41 -27.63
N HIS A 124 -5.21 1.25 -28.39
CA HIS A 124 -5.79 2.00 -29.51
C HIS A 124 -6.47 1.10 -30.53
N ASP A 125 -5.85 -0.05 -30.84
CA ASP A 125 -6.33 -0.97 -31.88
C ASP A 125 -7.43 -1.93 -31.39
N TRP A 126 -8.11 -1.62 -30.29
CA TRP A 126 -9.33 -2.35 -29.88
C TRP A 126 -10.57 -1.73 -30.53
N GLU A 127 -11.34 -2.55 -31.23
CA GLU A 127 -12.58 -2.18 -31.92
C GLU A 127 -13.77 -2.06 -30.94
N SER A 128 -13.82 -2.92 -29.91
CA SER A 128 -15.00 -3.07 -29.04
C SER A 128 -14.71 -2.74 -27.57
N PRO A 129 -15.38 -1.74 -26.97
CA PRO A 129 -15.30 -1.48 -25.53
C PRO A 129 -15.99 -2.57 -24.69
N ARG A 130 -16.81 -3.45 -25.31
CA ARG A 130 -17.52 -4.52 -24.59
C ARG A 130 -16.59 -5.61 -24.08
N ASP A 131 -15.40 -5.73 -24.65
CA ASP A 131 -14.44 -6.79 -24.33
C ASP A 131 -13.40 -6.36 -23.30
N PHE A 132 -13.56 -5.19 -22.68
CA PHE A 132 -12.57 -4.63 -21.78
C PHE A 132 -12.26 -5.54 -20.58
N THR A 133 -13.27 -5.96 -19.83
CA THR A 133 -13.08 -6.87 -18.68
C THR A 133 -12.62 -8.28 -19.11
N PRO A 134 -13.23 -8.94 -20.12
CA PRO A 134 -12.71 -10.21 -20.64
C PRO A 134 -11.25 -10.15 -21.09
N ARG A 135 -10.83 -9.09 -21.79
CA ARG A 135 -9.44 -8.90 -22.22
C ARG A 135 -8.49 -8.65 -21.06
N LEU A 136 -8.89 -7.88 -20.05
CA LEU A 136 -8.10 -7.75 -18.81
C LEU A 136 -7.92 -9.10 -18.11
N ILE A 137 -8.95 -9.94 -18.06
CA ILE A 137 -8.85 -11.28 -17.46
C ILE A 137 -7.89 -12.15 -18.27
N ARG A 138 -8.00 -12.14 -19.62
CA ARG A 138 -7.06 -12.84 -20.51
C ARG A 138 -5.62 -12.37 -20.29
N ALA A 139 -5.40 -11.06 -20.24
CA ALA A 139 -4.09 -10.47 -20.02
C ALA A 139 -3.52 -10.84 -18.65
N MET A 140 -4.34 -10.88 -17.60
CA MET A 140 -3.93 -11.38 -16.30
C MET A 140 -3.54 -12.86 -16.33
N VAL A 141 -4.23 -13.70 -17.10
CA VAL A 141 -3.81 -15.10 -17.30
C VAL A 141 -2.43 -15.15 -17.98
N ALA A 142 -2.16 -14.28 -18.96
CA ALA A 142 -0.82 -14.15 -19.54
C ALA A 142 0.22 -13.70 -18.51
N GLY A 143 -0.12 -12.72 -17.65
CA GLY A 143 0.70 -12.31 -16.52
C GLY A 143 1.04 -13.45 -15.56
N VAL A 144 0.04 -14.24 -15.15
CA VAL A 144 0.22 -15.40 -14.27
C VAL A 144 1.11 -16.46 -14.93
N ARG A 145 0.97 -16.70 -16.24
CA ARG A 145 1.85 -17.63 -16.96
C ARG A 145 3.31 -17.15 -16.96
N ALA A 146 3.53 -15.84 -17.05
CA ALA A 146 4.87 -15.25 -16.98
C ALA A 146 5.44 -15.25 -15.54
N GLU A 147 4.58 -15.09 -14.53
CA GLU A 147 4.97 -15.07 -13.12
C GLU A 147 3.93 -15.78 -12.23
N PRO A 148 4.07 -17.11 -12.02
CA PRO A 148 3.11 -17.91 -11.25
C PRO A 148 3.02 -17.52 -9.76
N ARG A 149 4.03 -16.85 -9.20
CA ARG A 149 4.05 -16.46 -7.78
C ARG A 149 2.94 -15.48 -7.41
N LEU A 150 2.41 -14.75 -8.39
CA LEU A 150 1.28 -13.82 -8.21
C LEU A 150 -0.09 -14.52 -8.21
N ASN A 151 -0.16 -15.83 -8.50
CA ASN A 151 -1.39 -16.62 -8.51
C ASN A 151 -1.40 -17.63 -7.36
N GLY A 152 -1.92 -17.23 -6.22
CA GLY A 152 -1.91 -18.09 -5.05
C GLY A 152 -2.13 -17.35 -3.74
N THR A 153 -1.70 -18.00 -2.67
CA THR A 153 -1.90 -17.53 -1.30
C THR A 153 -0.59 -17.48 -0.53
N PHE A 154 -0.47 -16.51 0.37
CA PHE A 154 0.67 -16.37 1.27
C PHE A 154 0.21 -16.37 2.72
N SER A 155 0.85 -17.20 3.54
CA SER A 155 0.63 -17.25 4.98
C SER A 155 1.75 -16.47 5.68
N ALA A 156 1.41 -15.32 6.27
CA ALA A 156 2.35 -14.52 7.05
C ALA A 156 2.87 -15.24 8.30
N GLU A 157 2.05 -16.13 8.88
CA GLU A 157 2.41 -16.92 10.06
C GLU A 157 3.49 -17.96 9.76
N THR A 158 3.36 -18.67 8.65
CA THR A 158 4.27 -19.77 8.28
C THR A 158 5.36 -19.37 7.29
N GLY A 159 5.23 -18.20 6.64
CA GLY A 159 6.11 -17.78 5.56
C GLY A 159 5.95 -18.59 4.27
N VAL A 160 4.85 -19.33 4.11
CA VAL A 160 4.62 -20.22 2.97
C VAL A 160 3.82 -19.51 1.88
N LEU A 161 4.38 -19.48 0.67
CA LEU A 161 3.69 -19.14 -0.58
C LEU A 161 3.16 -20.41 -1.24
N SER A 162 1.84 -20.52 -1.37
CA SER A 162 1.16 -21.62 -2.07
C SER A 162 0.66 -21.13 -3.42
N MET A 163 1.33 -21.55 -4.49
CA MET A 163 0.94 -21.22 -5.87
C MET A 163 -0.17 -22.14 -6.35
N SER A 164 -1.11 -21.58 -7.11
CA SER A 164 -2.19 -22.33 -7.76
C SER A 164 -1.84 -22.58 -9.23
N GLU A 165 -2.05 -23.81 -9.71
CA GLU A 165 -1.93 -24.15 -11.13
C GLU A 165 -3.08 -23.53 -11.94
N ASP A 166 -4.28 -23.54 -11.38
CA ASP A 166 -5.46 -22.95 -11.98
C ASP A 166 -5.60 -21.47 -11.59
N VAL A 167 -6.07 -20.66 -12.54
CA VAL A 167 -6.36 -19.24 -12.31
C VAL A 167 -7.83 -19.09 -11.95
N HIS A 168 -8.11 -18.82 -10.67
CA HIS A 168 -9.44 -18.44 -10.21
C HIS A 168 -9.46 -16.93 -10.03
N MET A 169 -10.10 -16.21 -10.95
CA MET A 169 -10.04 -14.76 -11.00
C MET A 169 -11.09 -14.13 -10.08
N GLY A 170 -10.65 -13.41 -9.06
CA GLY A 170 -11.53 -12.58 -8.24
C GLY A 170 -11.80 -11.26 -8.94
N LEU A 171 -13.01 -11.08 -9.48
CA LEU A 171 -13.45 -9.85 -10.12
C LEU A 171 -14.13 -8.95 -9.09
N ALA A 172 -13.48 -7.85 -8.72
CA ALA A 172 -14.09 -6.82 -7.90
C ALA A 172 -15.09 -6.02 -8.74
N MET A 173 -16.33 -5.92 -8.25
CA MET A 173 -17.42 -5.21 -8.91
C MET A 173 -18.23 -4.39 -7.90
N GLU A 174 -18.57 -3.18 -8.31
CA GLU A 174 -19.51 -2.34 -7.58
C GLU A 174 -20.94 -2.81 -7.87
N THR A 175 -21.74 -2.95 -6.81
CA THR A 175 -23.17 -3.27 -6.88
C THR A 175 -23.95 -2.20 -6.13
N PRO A 176 -25.29 -2.11 -6.30
CA PRO A 176 -26.14 -1.25 -5.48
C PRO A 176 -26.05 -1.51 -3.97
N HIS A 177 -25.44 -2.63 -3.57
CA HIS A 177 -25.30 -3.06 -2.18
C HIS A 177 -23.85 -2.94 -1.67
N GLY A 178 -22.96 -2.34 -2.46
CA GLY A 178 -21.55 -2.16 -2.15
C GLY A 178 -20.63 -3.02 -3.01
N LEU A 179 -19.33 -2.95 -2.71
CA LEU A 179 -18.30 -3.71 -3.41
C LEU A 179 -18.37 -5.20 -3.05
N ILE A 180 -18.31 -6.05 -4.07
CA ILE A 180 -18.21 -7.50 -3.91
C ILE A 180 -17.12 -8.04 -4.86
N VAL A 181 -16.46 -9.11 -4.45
CA VAL A 181 -15.50 -9.85 -5.29
C VAL A 181 -16.13 -11.20 -5.64
N ALA A 182 -16.45 -11.38 -6.92
CA ALA A 182 -16.97 -12.65 -7.43
C ALA A 182 -15.87 -13.43 -8.14
N THR A 183 -15.94 -14.75 -8.10
CA THR A 183 -14.88 -15.64 -8.58
C THR A 183 -15.27 -16.23 -9.93
N ILE A 184 -14.45 -15.97 -10.94
CA ILE A 184 -14.47 -16.69 -12.21
C ILE A 184 -13.53 -17.87 -12.08
N PHE A 185 -14.10 -19.06 -11.92
CA PHE A 185 -13.30 -20.27 -11.74
C PHE A 185 -12.64 -20.68 -13.06
N ASN A 186 -11.36 -21.08 -13.01
CA ASN A 186 -10.62 -21.56 -14.17
C ASN A 186 -10.59 -20.55 -15.33
N ALA A 187 -10.44 -19.26 -15.03
CA ALA A 187 -10.43 -18.19 -16.01
C ALA A 187 -9.40 -18.43 -17.14
N GLY A 188 -8.29 -19.10 -16.83
CA GLY A 188 -7.27 -19.48 -17.83
C GLY A 188 -7.66 -20.59 -18.82
N LYS A 189 -8.80 -21.25 -18.60
CA LYS A 189 -9.36 -22.30 -19.48
C LYS A 189 -10.53 -21.80 -20.32
N LEU A 190 -11.04 -20.60 -20.05
CA LEU A 190 -12.18 -20.02 -20.74
C LEU A 190 -11.73 -19.25 -21.99
N SER A 191 -12.50 -19.37 -23.07
CA SER A 191 -12.41 -18.51 -24.25
C SER A 191 -12.87 -17.09 -23.93
N LEU A 192 -12.57 -16.14 -24.82
CA LEU A 192 -12.98 -14.74 -24.62
C LEU A 192 -14.51 -14.59 -24.60
N ASP A 193 -15.23 -15.41 -25.37
CA ASP A 193 -16.69 -15.43 -25.40
C ASP A 193 -17.27 -15.99 -24.10
N GLU A 194 -16.73 -17.10 -23.59
CA GLU A 194 -17.13 -17.66 -22.30
C GLU A 194 -16.83 -16.70 -21.14
N LEU A 195 -15.70 -15.99 -21.18
CA LEU A 195 -15.38 -14.93 -20.22
C LEU A 195 -16.40 -13.80 -20.29
N ARG A 196 -16.85 -13.41 -21.49
CA ARG A 196 -17.86 -12.36 -21.67
C ARG A 196 -19.19 -12.77 -21.03
N ASP A 197 -19.65 -13.99 -21.30
CA ASP A 197 -20.89 -14.52 -20.76
C ASP A 197 -20.82 -14.66 -19.23
N GLU A 198 -19.70 -15.14 -18.70
CA GLU A 198 -19.52 -15.31 -17.26
C GLU A 198 -19.42 -13.98 -16.51
N VAL A 199 -18.71 -12.99 -17.07
CA VAL A 199 -18.68 -11.63 -16.51
C VAL A 199 -20.08 -11.02 -16.50
N ALA A 200 -20.86 -11.17 -17.58
CA ALA A 200 -22.23 -10.67 -17.65
C ALA A 200 -23.13 -11.35 -16.61
N ARG A 201 -23.00 -12.67 -16.46
CA ARG A 201 -23.75 -13.46 -15.46
C ARG A 201 -23.42 -13.02 -14.04
N LEU A 202 -22.14 -12.89 -13.69
CA LEU A 202 -21.71 -12.48 -12.35
C LEU A 202 -22.12 -11.05 -12.02
N LYS A 203 -22.03 -10.11 -12.98
CA LYS A 203 -22.52 -8.74 -12.80
C LYS A 203 -24.02 -8.72 -12.48
N LYS A 204 -24.83 -9.48 -13.24
CA LYS A 204 -26.26 -9.60 -12.99
C LYS A 204 -26.54 -10.23 -11.62
N ALA A 205 -25.86 -11.33 -11.29
CA ALA A 205 -26.03 -12.01 -10.00
C ALA A 205 -25.61 -11.13 -8.81
N GLY A 206 -24.56 -10.32 -8.96
CA GLY A 206 -24.12 -9.35 -7.96
C GLY A 206 -25.15 -8.24 -7.73
N ALA A 207 -25.72 -7.69 -8.81
CA ALA A 207 -26.78 -6.70 -8.74
C ALA A 207 -28.06 -7.26 -8.08
N ASP A 208 -28.44 -8.50 -8.43
CA ASP A 208 -29.66 -9.16 -7.95
C ASP A 208 -29.48 -9.83 -6.57
N ARG A 209 -28.26 -9.80 -5.99
CA ARG A 209 -27.88 -10.50 -4.74
C ARG A 209 -28.12 -12.02 -4.79
N THR A 210 -27.91 -12.63 -5.94
CA THR A 210 -28.10 -14.06 -6.18
C THR A 210 -26.79 -14.84 -6.37
N LEU A 211 -25.64 -14.20 -6.14
CA LEU A 211 -24.35 -14.88 -6.09
C LEU A 211 -24.37 -16.01 -5.06
N LYS A 212 -23.91 -17.18 -5.47
CA LYS A 212 -23.81 -18.36 -4.60
C LYS A 212 -22.70 -18.14 -3.58
N PRO A 213 -22.80 -18.70 -2.36
CA PRO A 213 -21.74 -18.59 -1.35
C PRO A 213 -20.35 -19.05 -1.83
N GLY A 214 -20.30 -20.04 -2.73
CA GLY A 214 -19.06 -20.51 -3.35
C GLY A 214 -18.44 -19.52 -4.34
N GLU A 215 -19.24 -18.62 -4.94
CA GLU A 215 -18.78 -17.68 -5.97
C GLU A 215 -18.11 -16.43 -5.39
N VAL A 216 -18.08 -16.25 -4.07
CA VAL A 216 -17.46 -15.08 -3.40
C VAL A 216 -16.16 -15.43 -2.66
N ARG A 217 -15.59 -16.61 -2.96
CA ARG A 217 -14.37 -17.17 -2.34
C ARG A 217 -13.62 -18.02 -3.36
N GLY A 218 -12.38 -18.38 -3.01
CA GLY A 218 -11.59 -19.34 -3.78
C GLY A 218 -10.84 -18.76 -4.98
N TYR A 219 -10.88 -17.43 -5.15
CA TYR A 219 -10.00 -16.74 -6.09
C TYR A 219 -8.54 -16.78 -5.62
N THR A 220 -7.62 -16.81 -6.58
CA THR A 220 -6.18 -16.94 -6.38
C THR A 220 -5.42 -15.68 -6.76
N VAL A 221 -6.05 -14.81 -7.55
CA VAL A 221 -5.58 -13.48 -7.94
C VAL A 221 -6.80 -12.59 -8.17
N THR A 222 -6.66 -11.28 -8.05
CA THR A 222 -7.79 -10.36 -8.14
C THR A 222 -7.62 -9.29 -9.22
N LEU A 223 -8.73 -8.94 -9.88
CA LEU A 223 -8.85 -7.85 -10.84
C LEU A 223 -9.80 -6.81 -10.25
N SER A 224 -9.35 -5.56 -10.15
CA SER A 224 -10.18 -4.42 -9.79
C SER A 224 -10.24 -3.45 -10.96
N ASN A 225 -11.38 -3.45 -11.66
CA ASN A 225 -11.59 -2.50 -12.74
C ASN A 225 -12.22 -1.22 -12.20
N ILE A 226 -11.41 -0.17 -12.06
CA ILE A 226 -11.84 1.16 -11.58
C ILE A 226 -12.13 2.10 -12.76
N ALA A 227 -12.36 1.58 -13.98
CA ALA A 227 -12.59 2.42 -15.16
C ALA A 227 -13.83 3.34 -15.08
N GLY A 228 -14.71 3.16 -14.08
CA GLY A 228 -15.79 4.12 -13.77
C GLY A 228 -15.35 5.34 -12.95
N GLY A 229 -14.14 5.32 -12.37
CA GLY A 229 -13.56 6.43 -11.62
C GLY A 229 -12.69 7.34 -12.51
N SER A 230 -12.55 8.60 -12.12
CA SER A 230 -11.71 9.59 -12.82
C SER A 230 -10.20 9.43 -12.57
N SER A 231 -9.80 8.43 -11.79
CA SER A 231 -8.39 8.22 -11.42
C SER A 231 -7.60 7.58 -12.55
N ARG A 232 -6.43 8.15 -12.86
CA ARG A 232 -5.44 7.56 -13.78
C ARG A 232 -4.87 6.28 -13.19
N TYR A 233 -4.24 6.38 -12.02
CA TYR A 233 -3.69 5.23 -11.29
C TYR A 233 -4.32 5.14 -9.90
N ALA A 234 -4.26 3.96 -9.31
CA ALA A 234 -4.62 3.73 -7.92
C ALA A 234 -3.73 2.64 -7.33
N THR A 235 -3.59 2.60 -6.02
CA THR A 235 -2.99 1.46 -5.32
C THR A 235 -4.12 0.55 -4.86
N PRO A 236 -4.52 -0.45 -5.67
CA PRO A 236 -5.53 -1.41 -5.23
C PRO A 236 -5.00 -2.21 -4.03
N LEU A 237 -5.89 -2.50 -3.09
CA LEU A 237 -5.58 -3.25 -1.88
C LEU A 237 -6.11 -4.67 -2.05
N MET A 238 -5.21 -5.67 -2.09
CA MET A 238 -5.64 -7.06 -2.04
C MET A 238 -5.90 -7.49 -0.60
N VAL A 239 -6.79 -8.46 -0.44
CA VAL A 239 -7.11 -9.02 0.86
C VAL A 239 -6.34 -10.34 1.05
N PRO A 240 -5.66 -10.54 2.18
CA PRO A 240 -5.09 -11.83 2.53
C PRO A 240 -6.13 -12.96 2.41
N PRO A 241 -5.72 -14.16 1.98
CA PRO A 241 -4.33 -14.57 1.81
C PRO A 241 -3.78 -14.35 0.38
N THR A 242 -4.50 -13.65 -0.51
CA THR A 242 -4.05 -13.49 -1.91
C THR A 242 -2.81 -12.61 -2.05
N VAL A 243 -2.02 -12.88 -3.10
CA VAL A 243 -0.68 -12.30 -3.29
C VAL A 243 -0.66 -11.11 -4.26
N GLY A 244 -1.65 -11.00 -5.14
CA GLY A 244 -1.65 -10.01 -6.21
C GLY A 244 -3.04 -9.48 -6.57
N ILE A 245 -3.08 -8.18 -6.90
CA ILE A 245 -4.24 -7.50 -7.46
C ILE A 245 -3.81 -6.59 -8.60
N LEU A 246 -4.49 -6.69 -9.75
CA LEU A 246 -4.35 -5.75 -10.84
C LEU A 246 -5.50 -4.74 -10.80
N GLY A 247 -5.16 -3.46 -10.74
CA GLY A 247 -6.07 -2.35 -10.93
C GLY A 247 -5.99 -1.83 -12.36
N SER A 248 -7.13 -1.55 -12.98
CA SER A 248 -7.18 -0.80 -14.25
C SER A 248 -7.89 0.55 -14.05
N GLY A 249 -7.25 1.63 -14.52
CA GLY A 249 -7.82 2.97 -14.53
C GLY A 249 -8.75 3.22 -15.72
N ALA A 250 -9.14 4.47 -15.92
CA ALA A 250 -9.89 4.88 -17.10
C ALA A 250 -8.96 5.00 -18.33
N ALA A 251 -9.36 4.37 -19.43
CA ALA A 251 -8.67 4.56 -20.71
C ALA A 251 -8.82 6.02 -21.17
N ARG A 252 -7.76 6.59 -21.74
CA ARG A 252 -7.75 7.98 -22.23
C ARG A 252 -6.90 8.10 -23.49
N GLU A 253 -7.12 9.17 -24.23
CA GLU A 253 -6.21 9.53 -25.32
C GLU A 253 -4.96 10.18 -24.73
N GLU A 254 -3.79 9.72 -25.16
CA GLU A 254 -2.50 10.34 -24.85
C GLU A 254 -1.67 10.52 -26.12
N VAL A 255 -0.86 11.58 -26.12
CA VAL A 255 0.16 11.79 -27.14
C VAL A 255 1.38 10.97 -26.77
N VAL A 256 1.70 9.95 -27.58
CA VAL A 256 2.81 9.02 -27.36
C VAL A 256 3.67 8.91 -28.61
N ALA A 257 4.93 8.51 -28.43
CA ALA A 257 5.82 8.20 -29.54
C ALA A 257 5.58 6.76 -30.02
N VAL A 258 5.22 6.59 -31.28
CA VAL A 258 5.05 5.28 -31.93
C VAL A 258 5.99 5.23 -33.12
N ASN A 259 6.95 4.30 -33.10
CA ASN A 259 7.96 4.15 -34.17
C ASN A 259 8.73 5.45 -34.50
N GLY A 260 8.94 6.31 -33.50
CA GLY A 260 9.63 7.59 -33.66
C GLY A 260 8.73 8.75 -34.12
N GLU A 261 7.44 8.50 -34.35
CA GLU A 261 6.46 9.53 -34.73
C GLU A 261 5.52 9.87 -33.57
N ILE A 262 5.01 11.10 -33.56
CA ILE A 262 4.03 11.55 -32.57
C ILE A 262 2.64 11.05 -33.00
N ALA A 263 1.98 10.27 -32.15
CA ALA A 263 0.65 9.75 -32.40
C ALA A 263 -0.26 9.94 -31.17
N ILE A 264 -1.55 10.09 -31.41
CA ILE A 264 -2.57 10.02 -30.35
C ILE A 264 -3.01 8.57 -30.24
N ARG A 265 -2.81 7.96 -29.08
CA ARG A 265 -3.17 6.56 -28.81
C ARG A 265 -4.10 6.46 -27.61
N ARG A 266 -4.95 5.43 -27.60
CA ARG A 266 -5.81 5.17 -26.44
C ARG A 266 -5.02 4.31 -25.46
N VAL A 267 -4.68 4.88 -24.31
CA VAL A 267 -3.83 4.27 -23.31
C VAL A 267 -4.65 3.89 -22.08
N LEU A 268 -4.39 2.70 -21.55
CA LEU A 268 -5.00 2.13 -20.36
C LEU A 268 -3.99 2.05 -19.21
N PRO A 269 -4.18 2.84 -18.13
CA PRO A 269 -3.39 2.69 -16.91
C PRO A 269 -3.62 1.37 -16.21
N LEU A 270 -2.52 0.81 -15.73
CA LEU A 270 -2.49 -0.40 -14.93
C LEU A 270 -1.72 -0.15 -13.64
N SER A 271 -2.15 -0.79 -12.57
CA SER A 271 -1.49 -0.74 -11.27
C SER A 271 -1.53 -2.11 -10.63
N LEU A 272 -0.38 -2.78 -10.58
CA LEU A 272 -0.22 -4.09 -9.97
C LEU A 272 0.26 -3.90 -8.53
N THR A 273 -0.58 -4.23 -7.56
CA THR A 273 -0.17 -4.32 -6.15
C THR A 273 0.08 -5.78 -5.77
N PHE A 274 1.16 -6.03 -5.06
CA PHE A 274 1.59 -7.37 -4.64
C PHE A 274 2.20 -7.38 -3.24
N ASP A 275 2.29 -8.56 -2.64
CA ASP A 275 2.92 -8.75 -1.33
C ASP A 275 4.43 -8.86 -1.47
N HIS A 276 5.14 -7.79 -1.12
CA HIS A 276 6.57 -7.69 -1.35
C HIS A 276 7.41 -8.62 -0.45
N ARG A 277 6.80 -9.31 0.53
CA ARG A 277 7.49 -10.36 1.30
C ARG A 277 7.73 -11.62 0.47
N CYS A 278 6.82 -11.93 -0.45
CA CYS A 278 6.86 -13.16 -1.23
C CYS A 278 6.96 -12.93 -2.73
N VAL A 279 6.87 -11.70 -3.23
CA VAL A 279 7.08 -11.35 -4.64
C VAL A 279 8.10 -10.21 -4.73
N ALA A 280 9.08 -10.32 -5.64
CA ALA A 280 10.07 -9.27 -5.84
C ALA A 280 9.62 -8.29 -6.94
N GLY A 281 10.19 -7.08 -6.95
CA GLY A 281 9.86 -6.08 -7.98
C GLY A 281 10.10 -6.57 -9.41
N ALA A 282 11.16 -7.35 -9.65
CA ALA A 282 11.44 -7.92 -10.97
C ALA A 282 10.37 -8.93 -11.41
N ASP A 283 9.78 -9.68 -10.47
CA ASP A 283 8.69 -10.62 -10.71
C ASP A 283 7.43 -9.85 -11.13
N ALA A 284 7.11 -8.80 -10.38
CA ALA A 284 6.00 -7.89 -10.68
C ALA A 284 6.16 -7.20 -12.04
N SER A 285 7.38 -6.76 -12.40
CA SER A 285 7.65 -6.18 -13.71
C SER A 285 7.48 -7.19 -14.86
N ARG A 286 7.88 -8.46 -14.68
CA ARG A 286 7.65 -9.50 -15.70
C ARG A 286 6.16 -9.80 -15.88
N PHE A 287 5.42 -9.90 -14.77
CA PHE A 287 3.97 -10.06 -14.81
C PHE A 287 3.31 -8.90 -15.55
N LEU A 288 3.60 -7.67 -15.14
CA LEU A 288 2.96 -6.47 -15.71
C LEU A 288 3.35 -6.29 -17.18
N GLY A 289 4.60 -6.56 -17.55
CA GLY A 289 5.03 -6.56 -18.94
C GLY A 289 4.28 -7.57 -19.81
N ALA A 290 4.02 -8.78 -19.30
CA ALA A 290 3.21 -9.78 -20.01
C ALA A 290 1.73 -9.37 -20.13
N VAL A 291 1.17 -8.73 -19.09
CA VAL A 291 -0.18 -8.14 -19.14
C VAL A 291 -0.25 -7.06 -20.22
N VAL A 292 0.70 -6.11 -20.23
CA VAL A 292 0.77 -5.03 -21.23
C VAL A 292 0.90 -5.62 -22.64
N ALA A 293 1.79 -6.59 -22.84
CA ALA A 293 1.98 -7.24 -24.14
C ALA A 293 0.72 -7.98 -24.65
N ASP A 294 -0.07 -8.60 -23.77
CA ASP A 294 -1.32 -9.22 -24.18
C ASP A 294 -2.40 -8.18 -24.52
N LEU A 295 -2.46 -7.07 -23.76
CA LEU A 295 -3.44 -6.00 -23.99
C LEU A 295 -3.18 -5.23 -25.29
N THR A 296 -1.93 -5.10 -25.73
CA THR A 296 -1.60 -4.42 -27.00
C THR A 296 -1.98 -5.22 -28.24
N LEU A 297 -2.37 -6.49 -28.09
CA LEU A 297 -2.91 -7.27 -29.20
C LEU A 297 -4.23 -6.66 -29.71
N ALA A 298 -4.33 -6.47 -31.03
CA ALA A 298 -5.56 -6.00 -31.68
C ALA A 298 -6.77 -6.90 -31.37
N SER A 299 -7.98 -6.37 -31.54
CA SER A 299 -9.24 -7.11 -31.40
C SER A 299 -9.92 -7.40 -32.71
#